data_AF-A0AAU2RTM0-F1
#
_entry.id   AF-A0AAU2RTM0-F1
#
_cell.length_a   1.000
_cell.length_b   1.000
_cell.length_c   1.000
_cell.angle_alpha   90.00
_cell.angle_beta   90.00
_cell.angle_gamma   90.00
#
_symmetry.space_group_name_H-M   'P 1'
#
loop_
_entity.id
_entity.type
_entity.pdbx_description
1 polymer ?
#
loop_
_entity_poly.entity_id
_entity_poly.type
_entity_poly.pdbx_seq_one_letter_code
_entity_poly.pdbx_strand_id
1 'polypeptide(L)'
;MRIEGYEDLGGPLVAGEPLTARPGFWSNQLLGLCARGPGGEPEWFGDDGADADAMSDVLWNPEGRPVFRVPLANGHGIAVIYRNIVGDYGIDYVATRPGGHHAQQFATWEGDLVGDTVTWPELVRIAADTPSAPADGLTDPAARLLLLLPLLRDPAPPTEASTYLTTVLITAGAPQHTAPATAGHLLDHASAAVWHDPTWPSPLSGGTSPVRPTGSGLLTRLGVIPVVPTRDRA
;
A
#
# COMPACT_ATOMS: atom_id res chain seq x y z
N MET A 1 -3.78 -5.10 20.32
CA MET A 1 -4.52 -4.82 19.08
C MET A 1 -5.21 -6.10 18.63
N ARG A 2 -6.36 -6.05 17.96
CA ARG A 2 -7.07 -7.24 17.45
C ARG A 2 -7.57 -7.00 16.03
N ILE A 3 -7.37 -7.98 15.16
CA ILE A 3 -7.86 -8.01 13.79
C ILE A 3 -8.36 -9.43 13.59
N GLU A 4 -9.68 -9.59 13.54
CA GLU A 4 -10.32 -10.91 13.46
C GLU A 4 -9.76 -11.71 12.27
N GLY A 5 -9.22 -12.89 12.54
CA GLY A 5 -8.58 -13.77 11.57
C GLY A 5 -7.05 -13.79 11.66
N TYR A 6 -6.45 -12.88 12.42
CA TYR A 6 -5.00 -12.74 12.58
C TYR A 6 -4.53 -12.97 14.02
N GLU A 7 -5.41 -13.37 14.94
CA GLU A 7 -5.06 -13.58 16.35
C GLU A 7 -4.11 -14.77 16.57
N ASP A 8 -4.37 -15.88 15.87
CA ASP A 8 -3.71 -17.17 16.16
C ASP A 8 -2.56 -17.52 15.19
N LEU A 9 -2.21 -16.61 14.28
CA LEU A 9 -1.23 -16.87 13.22
C LEU A 9 0.25 -16.77 13.69
N GLY A 10 0.55 -16.74 15.00
CA GLY A 10 1.91 -16.54 15.56
C GLY A 10 1.99 -15.42 16.63
N GLY A 11 3.07 -14.62 16.66
CA GLY A 11 3.27 -13.54 17.65
C GLY A 11 2.19 -12.44 17.65
N PRO A 12 2.02 -11.67 18.74
CA PRO A 12 0.98 -10.65 18.86
C PRO A 12 1.07 -9.58 17.77
N LEU A 13 -0.08 -9.05 17.34
CA LEU A 13 -0.14 -7.87 16.49
C LEU A 13 0.25 -6.62 17.29
N VAL A 14 1.23 -5.87 16.79
CA VAL A 14 1.78 -4.67 17.43
C VAL A 14 1.60 -3.44 16.53
N ALA A 15 1.45 -2.26 17.12
CA ALA A 15 1.30 -1.01 16.38
C ALA A 15 2.62 -0.68 15.65
N GLY A 16 2.58 -0.65 14.32
CA GLY A 16 3.73 -0.41 13.46
C GLY A 16 3.95 1.07 13.15
N GLU A 17 2.95 1.94 13.36
CA GLU A 17 3.00 3.35 12.90
C GLU A 17 4.26 4.12 13.34
N PRO A 18 4.79 3.97 14.57
CA PRO A 18 6.04 4.65 14.95
C PRO A 18 7.27 4.23 14.11
N LEU A 19 7.23 3.05 13.47
CA LEU A 19 8.32 2.56 12.62
C LEU A 19 8.46 3.38 11.34
N THR A 20 7.40 4.05 10.86
CA THR A 20 7.48 4.83 9.61
C THR A 20 8.37 6.06 9.71
N ALA A 21 8.74 6.47 10.92
CA ALA A 21 9.65 7.59 11.19
C ALA A 21 11.09 7.14 11.48
N ARG A 22 11.36 5.83 11.51
CA ARG A 22 12.69 5.28 11.78
C ARG A 22 13.45 5.06 10.47
N PRO A 23 14.78 5.28 10.47
CA PRO A 23 15.64 4.88 9.36
C PRO A 23 15.44 3.39 9.00
N GLY A 24 15.56 3.08 7.72
CA GLY A 24 15.43 1.75 7.15
C GLY A 24 13.99 1.36 6.80
N PHE A 25 12.97 2.09 7.25
CA PHE A 25 11.57 1.68 7.03
C PHE A 25 11.16 1.74 5.56
N TRP A 26 11.38 2.88 4.91
CA TRP A 26 10.92 3.07 3.54
C TRP A 26 11.71 2.24 2.53
N SER A 27 13.01 2.05 2.76
CA SER A 27 13.81 1.08 1.99
C SER A 27 13.26 -0.33 2.14
N ASN A 28 13.00 -0.82 3.37
CA ASN A 28 12.39 -2.15 3.54
C ASN A 28 11.00 -2.28 2.88
N GLN A 29 10.19 -1.23 2.89
CA GLN A 29 8.85 -1.26 2.31
C GLN A 29 8.84 -1.22 0.78
N LEU A 30 9.76 -0.47 0.15
CA LEU A 30 9.64 -0.10 -1.26
C LEU A 30 10.77 -0.59 -2.16
N LEU A 31 11.93 -0.96 -1.61
CA LEU A 31 13.10 -1.34 -2.40
C LEU A 31 12.83 -2.54 -3.32
N GLY A 32 12.03 -3.50 -2.85
CA GLY A 32 11.62 -4.66 -3.65
C GLY A 32 10.88 -4.30 -4.94
N LEU A 33 10.20 -3.15 -4.99
CA LEU A 33 9.53 -2.65 -6.20
C LEU A 33 10.54 -2.17 -7.24
N CYS A 34 11.66 -1.59 -6.80
CA CYS A 34 12.71 -1.03 -7.64
C CYS A 34 13.62 -2.09 -8.29
N ALA A 35 13.57 -3.35 -7.84
CA ALA A 35 14.54 -4.40 -8.15
C ALA A 35 14.49 -4.98 -9.58
N ARG A 36 13.68 -4.42 -10.50
CA ARG A 36 13.69 -4.81 -11.94
C ARG A 36 14.77 -4.10 -12.78
N GLY A 37 15.61 -3.25 -12.17
CA GLY A 37 16.79 -2.61 -12.78
C GLY A 37 18.09 -2.87 -11.99
N PRO A 38 19.24 -2.25 -12.34
CA PRO A 38 20.46 -2.38 -11.54
C PRO A 38 20.14 -1.99 -10.10
N GLY A 39 20.48 -2.89 -9.18
CA GLY A 39 19.88 -3.05 -7.85
C GLY A 39 19.58 -1.74 -7.15
N GLY A 40 18.33 -1.57 -6.72
CA GLY A 40 17.98 -0.50 -5.80
C GLY A 40 18.84 -0.62 -4.54
N GLU A 41 19.26 0.52 -4.01
CA GLU A 41 20.04 0.60 -2.77
C GLU A 41 19.24 1.37 -1.69
N PRO A 42 19.40 1.05 -0.39
CA PRO A 42 18.76 1.79 0.70
C PRO A 42 18.97 3.31 0.65
N GLU A 43 20.12 3.75 0.11
CA GLU A 43 20.54 5.15 -0.03
C GLU A 43 19.57 5.95 -0.90
N TRP A 44 18.81 5.29 -1.78
CA TRP A 44 17.78 5.92 -2.58
C TRP A 44 16.67 6.53 -1.70
N PHE A 45 16.45 5.94 -0.53
CA PHE A 45 15.47 6.36 0.48
C PHE A 45 16.11 7.17 1.62
N GLY A 46 17.43 7.37 1.60
CA GLY A 46 18.17 8.11 2.63
C GLY A 46 18.71 7.24 3.77
N ASP A 47 18.57 5.92 3.63
CA ASP A 47 19.06 4.94 4.59
C ASP A 47 20.44 4.42 4.15
N ASP A 48 21.22 3.87 5.07
CA ASP A 48 22.35 3.00 4.71
C ASP A 48 21.96 1.51 4.84
N GLY A 49 22.87 0.61 4.44
CA GLY A 49 22.65 -0.82 4.59
C GLY A 49 22.42 -1.28 6.04
N ALA A 50 23.03 -0.62 7.03
CA ALA A 50 22.89 -0.98 8.44
C ALA A 50 21.52 -0.55 8.98
N ASP A 51 21.03 0.62 8.58
CA ASP A 51 19.67 1.07 8.87
C ASP A 51 18.63 0.09 8.29
N ALA A 52 18.82 -0.33 7.04
CA ALA A 52 17.95 -1.28 6.37
C ALA A 52 17.95 -2.66 7.07
N ASP A 53 19.13 -3.19 7.42
CA ASP A 53 19.26 -4.47 8.13
C ASP A 53 18.62 -4.41 9.53
N ALA A 54 18.91 -3.35 10.30
CA ALA A 54 18.35 -3.17 11.64
C ALA A 54 16.83 -3.02 11.62
N MET A 55 16.26 -2.39 10.59
CA MET A 55 14.82 -2.31 10.41
C MET A 55 14.22 -3.64 9.96
N SER A 56 14.90 -4.39 9.10
CA SER A 56 14.48 -5.72 8.66
C SER A 56 14.31 -6.67 9.87
N ASP A 57 15.28 -6.67 10.79
CA ASP A 57 15.22 -7.45 12.04
C ASP A 57 13.99 -7.12 12.89
N VAL A 58 13.55 -5.85 12.87
CA VAL A 58 12.34 -5.42 13.60
C VAL A 58 11.07 -5.81 12.84
N LEU A 59 11.03 -5.54 11.54
CA LEU A 59 9.84 -5.77 10.72
C LEU A 59 9.50 -7.24 10.57
N TRP A 60 10.51 -8.12 10.57
CA TRP A 60 10.36 -9.56 10.36
C TRP A 60 10.54 -10.39 11.63
N ASN A 61 10.57 -9.75 12.81
CA ASN A 61 10.64 -10.44 14.09
C ASN A 61 9.38 -11.33 14.29
N PRO A 62 9.52 -12.65 14.51
CA PRO A 62 8.36 -13.53 14.73
C PRO A 62 7.65 -13.29 16.08
N GLU A 63 8.29 -12.62 17.04
CA GLU A 63 7.72 -12.31 18.36
C GLU A 63 6.70 -11.16 18.33
N GLY A 64 6.63 -10.40 17.24
CA GLY A 64 5.66 -9.34 17.09
C GLY A 64 5.42 -9.04 15.62
N ARG A 65 4.15 -8.95 15.22
CA ARG A 65 3.76 -8.65 13.85
C ARG A 65 3.34 -7.19 13.73
N PRO A 66 4.16 -6.31 13.14
CA PRO A 66 3.79 -4.91 12.93
C PRO A 66 2.55 -4.78 12.05
N VAL A 67 1.67 -3.87 12.47
CA VAL A 67 0.48 -3.49 11.70
C VAL A 67 0.42 -1.98 11.56
N PHE A 68 0.20 -1.54 10.33
CA PHE A 68 0.09 -0.14 9.97
C PHE A 68 -1.34 0.13 9.53
N ARG A 69 -2.04 0.99 10.27
CA ARG A 69 -3.44 1.29 10.03
C ARG A 69 -3.55 2.58 9.24
N VAL A 70 -4.29 2.53 8.15
CA VAL A 70 -4.67 3.66 7.30
C VAL A 70 -6.17 3.88 7.50
N PRO A 71 -6.58 4.77 8.42
CA PRO A 71 -7.98 5.02 8.67
C PRO A 71 -8.61 5.75 7.47
N LEU A 72 -9.82 5.34 7.10
CA LEU A 72 -10.65 5.89 6.02
C LEU A 72 -11.94 6.48 6.60
N ALA A 73 -12.73 7.15 5.75
CA ALA A 73 -14.02 7.68 6.13
C ALA A 73 -14.97 6.63 6.73
N ASN A 74 -15.91 7.08 7.57
CA ASN A 74 -16.98 6.27 8.15
C ASN A 74 -16.48 5.06 8.98
N GLY A 75 -15.31 5.17 9.61
CA GLY A 75 -14.76 4.12 10.47
C GLY A 75 -14.23 2.89 9.73
N HIS A 76 -14.13 2.96 8.40
CA HIS A 76 -13.41 1.95 7.62
C HIS A 76 -11.91 2.20 7.71
N GLY A 77 -11.11 1.21 7.34
CA GLY A 77 -9.66 1.36 7.30
C GLY A 77 -8.99 0.27 6.49
N ILE A 78 -7.73 0.49 6.13
CA ILE A 78 -6.84 -0.53 5.61
C ILE A 78 -5.81 -0.83 6.69
N ALA A 79 -5.55 -2.10 6.96
CA ALA A 79 -4.43 -2.56 7.78
C ALA A 79 -3.41 -3.24 6.87
N VAL A 80 -2.15 -2.82 6.98
CA VAL A 80 -1.01 -3.46 6.33
C VAL A 80 -0.28 -4.25 7.41
N ILE A 81 -0.23 -5.57 7.25
CA ILE A 81 0.24 -6.52 8.27
C ILE A 81 1.48 -7.21 7.75
N TYR A 82 2.60 -7.07 8.47
CA TYR A 82 3.79 -7.89 8.22
C TYR A 82 3.55 -9.27 8.82
N ARG A 83 3.32 -10.25 7.93
CA ARG A 83 3.12 -11.65 8.29
C ARG A 83 4.48 -12.29 8.50
N ASN A 84 4.92 -12.29 9.77
CA ASN A 84 6.24 -12.79 10.19
C ASN A 84 6.16 -14.23 10.67
N ILE A 85 5.59 -15.12 9.86
CA ILE A 85 5.45 -16.53 10.22
C ILE A 85 6.67 -17.25 9.66
N VAL A 86 7.35 -18.04 10.49
CA VAL A 86 8.54 -18.77 10.05
C VAL A 86 8.16 -19.71 8.90
N GLY A 87 8.71 -19.44 7.72
CA GLY A 87 8.44 -20.19 6.49
C GLY A 87 7.27 -19.67 5.65
N ASP A 88 6.60 -18.61 6.10
CA ASP A 88 5.44 -18.00 5.45
C ASP A 88 5.46 -16.47 5.67
N TYR A 89 6.46 -15.82 5.07
CA TYR A 89 6.68 -14.38 5.20
C TYR A 89 5.96 -13.61 4.09
N GLY A 90 5.32 -12.50 4.44
CA GLY A 90 4.67 -11.63 3.47
C GLY A 90 4.09 -10.37 4.08
N ILE A 91 3.46 -9.54 3.23
CA ILE A 91 2.72 -8.36 3.68
C ILE A 91 1.28 -8.49 3.22
N ASP A 92 0.36 -8.59 4.16
CA ASP A 92 -1.07 -8.69 3.87
C ASP A 92 -1.74 -7.31 3.95
N TYR A 93 -2.66 -7.06 3.02
CA TYR A 93 -3.48 -5.86 2.98
C TYR A 93 -4.93 -6.24 3.28
N VAL A 94 -5.44 -5.68 4.36
CA VAL A 94 -6.68 -6.12 4.98
C VAL A 94 -7.63 -4.95 5.15
N ALA A 95 -8.87 -5.13 4.72
CA ALA A 95 -9.93 -4.17 4.98
C ALA A 95 -10.50 -4.34 6.38
N THR A 96 -10.58 -3.24 7.11
CA THR A 96 -11.18 -3.15 8.44
C THR A 96 -12.48 -2.36 8.37
N ARG A 97 -13.49 -2.81 9.11
CA ARG A 97 -14.83 -2.22 9.10
C ARG A 97 -15.24 -1.76 10.50
N PRO A 98 -16.08 -0.72 10.60
CA PRO A 98 -16.68 -0.35 11.88
C PRO A 98 -17.49 -1.54 12.43
N GLY A 99 -17.39 -1.77 13.74
CA GLY A 99 -18.08 -2.88 14.40
C GLY A 99 -17.28 -4.20 14.50
N GLY A 100 -16.05 -4.24 13.97
CA GLY A 100 -15.09 -5.31 14.28
C GLY A 100 -15.36 -6.65 13.60
N HIS A 101 -16.17 -6.70 12.55
CA HIS A 101 -16.38 -7.94 11.78
C HIS A 101 -15.10 -8.38 11.05
N HIS A 102 -14.95 -9.71 10.88
CA HIS A 102 -13.89 -10.42 10.17
C HIS A 102 -13.15 -9.56 9.14
N ALA A 103 -11.85 -9.40 9.38
CA ALA A 103 -11.01 -8.59 8.54
C ALA A 103 -10.87 -9.26 7.17
N GLN A 104 -11.09 -8.52 6.09
CA GLN A 104 -11.07 -9.09 4.75
C GLN A 104 -9.74 -8.79 4.08
N GLN A 105 -8.85 -9.77 4.01
CA GLN A 105 -7.66 -9.69 3.16
C GLN A 105 -8.10 -9.53 1.71
N PHE A 106 -7.58 -8.50 1.05
CA PHE A 106 -7.87 -8.23 -0.36
C PHE A 106 -6.61 -8.29 -1.23
N ALA A 107 -5.42 -8.14 -0.64
CA ALA A 107 -4.17 -8.34 -1.34
C ALA A 107 -3.07 -8.88 -0.40
N THR A 108 -2.05 -9.49 -0.98
CA THR A 108 -0.81 -9.91 -0.30
C THR A 108 0.39 -9.62 -1.20
N TRP A 109 1.53 -9.36 -0.57
CA TRP A 109 2.82 -9.20 -1.22
C TRP A 109 3.81 -10.25 -0.71
N GLU A 110 4.23 -11.14 -1.61
CA GLU A 110 5.19 -12.22 -1.36
C GLU A 110 6.23 -12.28 -2.48
N GLY A 111 6.88 -11.13 -2.74
CA GLY A 111 7.78 -10.95 -3.88
C GLY A 111 7.04 -10.55 -5.18
N ASP A 112 5.75 -10.81 -5.27
CA ASP A 112 4.82 -10.16 -6.21
C ASP A 112 3.47 -9.91 -5.52
N LEU A 113 2.67 -9.03 -6.11
CA LEU A 113 1.34 -8.68 -5.63
C LEU A 113 0.31 -9.72 -6.10
N VAL A 114 -0.45 -10.27 -5.15
CA VAL A 114 -1.62 -11.11 -5.44
C VAL A 114 -2.86 -10.46 -4.82
N GLY A 115 -3.89 -10.23 -5.63
CA GLY A 115 -5.19 -9.71 -5.17
C GLY A 115 -5.60 -8.40 -5.84
N ASP A 116 -6.36 -7.59 -5.10
CA ASP A 116 -6.89 -6.31 -5.56
C ASP A 116 -5.79 -5.24 -5.67
N THR A 117 -5.97 -4.34 -6.62
CA THR A 117 -5.03 -3.27 -6.97
C THR A 117 -5.69 -1.90 -6.87
N VAL A 118 -4.89 -0.84 -6.90
CA VAL A 118 -5.37 0.55 -6.98
C VAL A 118 -4.82 1.26 -8.20
N THR A 119 -5.62 2.17 -8.75
CA THR A 119 -5.18 3.14 -9.76
C THR A 119 -4.54 4.37 -9.09
N TRP A 120 -3.79 5.18 -9.86
CA TRP A 120 -3.17 6.38 -9.32
C TRP A 120 -4.17 7.36 -8.67
N PRO A 121 -5.33 7.69 -9.29
CA PRO A 121 -6.31 8.59 -8.68
C PRO A 121 -6.91 8.04 -7.38
N GLU A 122 -7.01 6.72 -7.22
CA GLU A 122 -7.51 6.08 -6.01
C GLU A 122 -6.48 6.13 -4.89
N LEU A 123 -5.21 5.84 -5.19
CA LEU A 123 -4.12 5.92 -4.24
C LEU A 123 -4.00 7.35 -3.66
N VAL A 124 -4.01 8.37 -4.53
CA VAL A 124 -3.97 9.78 -4.10
C VAL A 124 -5.20 10.14 -3.26
N ARG A 125 -6.39 9.65 -3.63
CA ARG A 125 -7.61 9.89 -2.86
C ARG A 125 -7.53 9.25 -1.47
N ILE A 126 -7.10 8.00 -1.37
CA ILE A 126 -6.93 7.29 -0.09
C ILE A 126 -5.91 8.00 0.79
N ALA A 127 -4.78 8.44 0.20
CA ALA A 127 -3.75 9.18 0.93
C ALA A 127 -4.29 10.50 1.50
N ALA A 128 -5.08 11.24 0.73
CA ALA A 128 -5.64 12.53 1.14
C ALA A 128 -6.84 12.42 2.10
N ASP A 129 -7.64 11.35 2.03
CA ASP A 129 -8.87 11.16 2.82
C ASP A 129 -8.58 10.75 4.27
N THR A 130 -8.04 11.69 5.04
CA THR A 130 -7.75 11.53 6.47
C THR A 130 -8.98 11.88 7.30
N PRO A 131 -9.47 10.99 8.18
CA PRO A 131 -10.62 11.29 9.04
C PRO A 131 -10.38 12.50 9.93
N SER A 132 -11.41 13.34 10.11
CA SER A 132 -11.32 14.58 10.90
C SER A 132 -11.24 14.36 12.42
N ALA A 133 -11.53 13.16 12.90
CA ALA A 133 -11.39 12.79 14.31
C ALA A 133 -10.09 12.00 14.52
N PRO A 134 -9.46 12.09 15.71
CA PRO A 134 -8.29 11.27 16.03
C PRO A 134 -8.68 9.80 16.01
N ALA A 135 -8.36 9.15 14.89
CA ALA A 135 -8.36 7.70 14.76
C ALA A 135 -6.92 7.24 14.96
N ASP A 136 -6.72 6.19 15.75
CA ASP A 136 -5.41 5.56 15.82
C ASP A 136 -4.99 5.13 14.40
N GLY A 137 -3.76 5.42 13.98
CA GLY A 137 -3.22 5.04 12.67
C GLY A 137 -2.42 6.16 12.00
N LEU A 138 -2.01 5.94 10.75
CA LEU A 138 -1.29 6.92 9.93
C LEU A 138 -2.24 7.99 9.39
N THR A 139 -1.99 9.23 9.77
CA THR A 139 -2.69 10.43 9.29
C THR A 139 -1.88 11.23 8.29
N ASP A 140 -0.56 11.03 8.21
CA ASP A 140 0.31 11.72 7.26
C ASP A 140 0.03 11.23 5.82
N PRO A 141 -0.38 12.11 4.88
CA PRO A 141 -0.70 11.71 3.51
C PRO A 141 0.48 11.08 2.77
N ALA A 142 1.71 11.53 3.04
CA ALA A 142 2.91 10.98 2.40
C ALA A 142 3.14 9.53 2.84
N ALA A 143 3.12 9.26 4.15
CA ALA A 143 3.26 7.92 4.70
C ALA A 143 2.12 6.99 4.24
N ARG A 144 0.87 7.46 4.21
CA ARG A 144 -0.29 6.69 3.73
C ARG A 144 -0.13 6.29 2.26
N LEU A 145 0.36 7.21 1.42
CA LEU A 145 0.58 6.95 0.00
C LEU A 145 1.71 5.94 -0.22
N LEU A 146 2.86 6.14 0.44
CA LEU A 146 4.02 5.26 0.29
C LEU A 146 3.72 3.85 0.82
N LEU A 147 3.00 3.73 1.93
CA LEU A 147 2.63 2.44 2.51
C LEU A 147 1.75 1.61 1.54
N LEU A 148 0.85 2.26 0.81
CA LEU A 148 -0.08 1.61 -0.13
C LEU A 148 0.43 1.57 -1.58
N LEU A 149 1.58 2.19 -1.86
CA LEU A 149 2.18 2.22 -3.19
C LEU A 149 2.40 0.84 -3.81
N PRO A 150 2.75 -0.24 -3.07
CA PRO A 150 2.87 -1.58 -3.66
C PRO A 150 1.58 -2.08 -4.34
N LEU A 151 0.41 -1.59 -3.95
CA LEU A 151 -0.88 -1.91 -4.56
C LEU A 151 -1.11 -1.23 -5.91
N LEU A 152 -0.31 -0.21 -6.25
CA LEU A 152 -0.50 0.59 -7.46
C LEU A 152 -0.27 -0.26 -8.70
N ARG A 153 -1.30 -0.33 -9.55
CA ARG A 153 -1.24 -0.90 -10.88
C ARG A 153 -1.98 0.04 -11.82
N ASP A 154 -1.22 0.79 -12.60
CA ASP A 154 -1.74 1.83 -13.48
C ASP A 154 -0.85 1.88 -14.72
N PRO A 155 -1.36 1.56 -15.93
CA PRO A 155 -0.54 1.45 -17.13
C PRO A 155 -0.21 2.82 -17.73
N ALA A 156 -0.88 3.88 -17.28
CA ALA A 156 -0.70 5.23 -17.77
C ALA A 156 -0.93 6.24 -16.64
N PRO A 157 -0.07 6.25 -15.60
CA PRO A 157 -0.16 7.27 -14.57
C PRO A 157 -0.04 8.67 -15.20
N PRO A 158 -0.72 9.69 -14.63
CA PRO A 158 -0.66 11.04 -15.17
C PRO A 158 0.78 11.57 -15.14
N THR A 159 1.11 12.48 -16.06
CA THR A 159 2.46 13.05 -16.19
C THR A 159 2.97 13.66 -14.89
N GLU A 160 2.08 14.20 -14.06
CA GLU A 160 2.41 14.81 -12.77
C GLU A 160 2.74 13.78 -11.67
N ALA A 161 2.48 12.48 -11.88
CA ALA A 161 2.68 11.44 -10.88
C ALA A 161 4.14 11.35 -10.38
N SER A 162 5.10 11.49 -11.30
CA SER A 162 6.53 11.46 -10.95
C SER A 162 6.93 12.62 -10.05
N THR A 163 6.53 13.84 -10.39
CA THR A 163 6.78 15.05 -9.58
C THR A 163 6.12 14.94 -8.21
N TYR A 164 4.89 14.43 -8.17
CA TYR A 164 4.16 14.22 -6.93
C TYR A 164 4.85 13.19 -6.03
N LEU A 165 5.21 12.02 -6.58
CA LEU A 165 5.88 10.95 -5.82
C LEU A 165 7.27 11.38 -5.35
N THR A 166 8.01 12.15 -6.15
CA THR A 166 9.28 12.76 -5.74
C THR A 166 9.12 13.61 -4.49
N THR A 167 8.09 14.46 -4.46
CA THR A 167 7.81 15.34 -3.32
C THR A 167 7.45 14.53 -2.07
N VAL A 168 6.65 13.46 -2.24
CA VAL A 168 6.28 12.54 -1.16
C VAL A 168 7.52 11.82 -0.60
N LEU A 169 8.40 11.31 -1.46
CA LEU A 169 9.64 10.64 -1.03
C LEU A 169 10.55 11.58 -0.23
N ILE A 170 10.73 12.82 -0.70
CA ILE A 170 11.52 13.84 0.03
C ILE A 170 10.90 14.14 1.40
N THR A 171 9.57 14.25 1.46
CA THR A 171 8.84 14.46 2.74
C THR A 171 9.05 13.29 3.70
N ALA A 172 9.17 12.08 3.17
CA ALA A 172 9.43 10.87 3.94
C ALA A 172 10.91 10.65 4.32
N GLY A 173 11.82 11.54 3.88
CA GLY A 173 13.24 11.52 4.24
C GLY A 173 14.21 11.18 3.11
N ALA A 174 13.72 10.88 1.89
CA ALA A 174 14.59 10.56 0.78
C ALA A 174 15.45 11.77 0.33
N PRO A 175 16.73 11.57 -0.04
CA PRO A 175 17.58 12.64 -0.54
C PRO A 175 17.03 13.28 -1.81
N GLN A 176 17.11 14.62 -1.90
CA GLN A 176 16.58 15.36 -3.06
C GLN A 176 17.20 14.93 -4.40
N HIS A 177 18.44 14.43 -4.38
CA HIS A 177 19.16 14.02 -5.59
C HIS A 177 18.81 12.60 -6.05
N THR A 178 18.32 11.73 -5.17
CA THR A 178 17.89 10.35 -5.51
C THR A 178 16.39 10.28 -5.78
N ALA A 179 15.58 11.04 -5.04
CA ALA A 179 14.12 10.95 -5.06
C ALA A 179 13.47 10.97 -6.47
N PRO A 180 13.90 11.80 -7.43
CA PRO A 180 13.32 11.77 -8.78
C PRO A 180 13.53 10.44 -9.51
N ALA A 181 14.74 9.87 -9.41
CA ALA A 181 15.06 8.59 -10.04
C ALA A 181 14.31 7.44 -9.34
N THR A 182 14.26 7.46 -8.01
CA THR A 182 13.48 6.51 -7.21
C THR A 182 12.00 6.54 -7.57
N ALA A 183 11.41 7.72 -7.71
CA ALA A 183 10.02 7.88 -8.15
C ALA A 183 9.79 7.26 -9.54
N GLY A 184 10.72 7.46 -10.48
CA GLY A 184 10.69 6.84 -11.80
C GLY A 184 10.65 5.31 -11.72
N HIS A 185 11.57 4.70 -10.97
CA HIS A 185 11.62 3.24 -10.81
C HIS A 185 10.34 2.66 -10.17
N LEU A 186 9.76 3.35 -9.20
CA LEU A 186 8.51 2.94 -8.56
C LEU A 186 7.32 2.99 -9.52
N LEU A 187 7.23 4.02 -10.36
CA LEU A 187 6.16 4.16 -11.36
C LEU A 187 6.34 3.19 -12.53
N ASP A 188 7.57 2.93 -12.96
CA ASP A 188 7.88 1.92 -13.97
C ASP A 188 7.44 0.53 -13.50
N HIS A 189 7.69 0.19 -12.23
CA HIS A 189 7.19 -1.06 -11.63
C HIS A 189 5.65 -1.15 -11.72
N ALA A 190 4.97 -0.09 -11.29
CA ALA A 190 3.50 -0.05 -11.28
C ALA A 190 2.89 -0.18 -12.69
N SER A 191 3.59 0.34 -13.70
CA SER A 191 3.16 0.31 -15.11
C SER A 191 3.50 -1.01 -15.81
N ALA A 192 4.59 -1.67 -15.40
CA ALA A 192 5.11 -2.89 -16.02
C ALA A 192 4.45 -4.19 -15.52
N ALA A 193 3.57 -4.12 -14.53
CA ALA A 193 2.80 -5.28 -14.11
C ALA A 193 1.88 -5.75 -15.24
N VAL A 194 1.81 -7.07 -15.46
CA VAL A 194 0.99 -7.67 -16.52
C VAL A 194 -0.46 -7.29 -16.29
N TRP A 195 -0.95 -6.32 -17.06
CA TRP A 195 -2.35 -5.98 -17.11
C TRP A 195 -3.10 -7.09 -17.82
N HIS A 196 -3.96 -7.80 -17.08
CA HIS A 196 -5.04 -8.54 -17.69
C HIS A 196 -6.18 -7.55 -17.95
N ASP A 197 -6.37 -7.14 -19.20
CA ASP A 197 -7.59 -6.45 -19.61
C ASP A 197 -8.76 -7.45 -19.47
N PRO A 198 -9.71 -7.23 -18.55
CA PRO A 198 -10.85 -8.14 -18.36
C PRO A 198 -11.80 -8.16 -19.55
N THR A 199 -11.67 -7.22 -20.49
CA THR A 199 -12.41 -7.18 -21.76
C THR A 199 -11.70 -7.94 -22.88
N TRP A 200 -10.46 -8.40 -22.68
CA TRP A 200 -9.75 -9.21 -23.66
C TRP A 200 -10.43 -10.57 -23.79
N PRO A 201 -11.07 -10.90 -24.93
CA PRO A 201 -11.70 -12.20 -25.11
C PRO A 201 -10.58 -13.24 -25.12
N SER A 202 -10.58 -14.14 -24.13
CA SER A 202 -9.66 -15.26 -24.12
C SER A 202 -9.80 -16.01 -25.46
N PRO A 203 -8.71 -16.24 -26.22
CA PRO A 203 -8.79 -16.94 -27.51
C PRO A 203 -9.25 -18.41 -27.39
N LEU A 204 -9.48 -18.90 -26.16
CA LEU A 204 -9.92 -20.26 -25.84
C LEU A 204 -11.36 -20.36 -25.31
N SER A 205 -12.10 -19.26 -25.14
CA SER A 205 -13.49 -19.30 -24.66
C SER A 205 -14.49 -19.05 -25.79
N GLY A 206 -14.94 -20.13 -26.44
CA GLY A 206 -16.05 -20.13 -27.39
C GLY A 206 -17.43 -19.97 -26.74
N GLY A 207 -17.60 -18.99 -25.84
CA GLY A 207 -18.86 -18.77 -25.12
C GLY A 207 -19.18 -17.29 -25.02
N THR A 208 -20.17 -16.85 -25.78
CA THR A 208 -20.73 -15.49 -25.70
C THR A 208 -21.47 -15.32 -24.38
N SER A 209 -20.83 -14.63 -23.44
CA SER A 209 -21.53 -13.93 -22.37
C SER A 209 -20.82 -12.61 -22.12
N PRO A 210 -21.53 -11.47 -22.06
CA PRO A 210 -20.90 -10.18 -21.84
C PRO A 210 -20.33 -10.13 -20.43
N VAL A 211 -19.00 -10.13 -20.33
CA VAL A 211 -18.28 -9.79 -19.10
C VAL A 211 -18.58 -8.33 -18.80
N ARG A 212 -19.22 -8.07 -17.66
CA ARG A 212 -19.41 -6.70 -17.16
C ARG A 212 -18.05 -6.12 -16.76
N PRO A 213 -17.74 -4.86 -17.12
CA PRO A 213 -16.52 -4.22 -16.65
C PRO A 213 -16.58 -4.09 -15.12
N THR A 214 -15.63 -4.66 -14.41
CA THR A 214 -15.39 -4.47 -12.96
C THR A 214 -14.77 -3.09 -12.72
N GLY A 215 -15.44 -2.03 -13.16
CA GLY A 215 -15.06 -0.63 -12.96
C GLY A 215 -15.40 -0.08 -11.57
N SER A 216 -15.42 -0.91 -10.54
CA SER A 216 -15.60 -0.47 -9.16
C SER A 216 -14.25 -0.49 -8.47
N GLY A 217 -13.77 0.72 -8.16
CA GLY A 217 -12.53 0.97 -7.47
C GLY A 217 -12.38 0.30 -6.11
N LEU A 218 -11.17 0.21 -5.58
CA LEU A 218 -10.91 -0.43 -4.28
C LEU A 218 -11.86 0.09 -3.20
N LEU A 219 -12.02 1.41 -3.07
CA LEU A 219 -12.94 2.02 -2.11
C LEU A 219 -14.40 1.52 -2.27
N THR A 220 -14.88 1.37 -3.50
CA THR A 220 -16.21 0.84 -3.79
C THR A 220 -16.32 -0.64 -3.38
N ARG A 221 -15.28 -1.45 -3.64
CA ARG A 221 -15.24 -2.87 -3.23
C ARG A 221 -15.17 -3.02 -1.71
N LEU A 222 -14.51 -2.08 -1.04
CA LEU A 222 -14.45 -2.01 0.42
C LEU A 222 -15.76 -1.46 1.04
N GLY A 223 -16.71 -1.00 0.23
CA GLY A 223 -17.97 -0.42 0.70
C GLY A 223 -17.81 1.00 1.27
N VAL A 224 -16.68 1.65 1.01
CA VAL A 224 -16.42 3.03 1.45
C VAL A 224 -17.13 3.98 0.50
N ILE A 225 -18.26 4.52 0.95
CA ILE A 225 -18.98 5.56 0.21
C ILE A 225 -18.24 6.89 0.43
N PRO A 226 -17.79 7.59 -0.64
CA PRO A 226 -17.13 8.86 -0.49
C PRO A 226 -18.10 9.88 0.12
N VAL A 227 -17.63 10.59 1.16
CA VAL A 227 -18.34 11.76 1.67
C VAL A 227 -18.21 12.84 0.61
N VAL A 228 -19.27 13.05 -0.18
CA VAL A 228 -19.35 14.21 -1.08
C VAL A 228 -19.45 15.43 -0.17
N PRO A 229 -18.49 16.38 -0.19
CA PRO A 229 -18.66 17.61 0.56
C PRO A 229 -19.91 18.29 0.02
N THR A 230 -20.91 18.44 0.88
CA THR A 230 -22.06 19.30 0.60
C THR A 230 -21.49 20.67 0.28
N ARG A 231 -21.59 21.08 -0.99
CA ARG A 231 -21.44 22.49 -1.34
C ARG A 231 -22.48 23.22 -0.54
N ASP A 232 -22.08 23.85 0.55
CA ASP A 232 -22.88 24.89 1.18
C ASP A 232 -23.20 25.89 0.08
N ARG A 233 -24.49 25.95 -0.27
CA ARG A 233 -25.04 27.01 -1.08
C ARG A 233 -25.30 28.18 -0.14
N ALA A 234 -24.79 29.33 -0.58
CA ALA A 234 -24.99 30.70 -0.10
C ALA A 234 -23.99 31.17 0.97
#